data_AF-A0A553K467-F1
#
_entry.id   AF-A0A553K467-F1
#
_cell.length_a   1.000
_cell.length_b   1.000
_cell.length_c   1.000
_cell.angle_alpha   90.00
_cell.angle_beta   90.00
_cell.angle_gamma   90.00
#
_symmetry.space_group_name_H-M   'P 1'
#
loop_
_entity.id
_entity.type
_entity.pdbx_description
1 polymer ?
#
loop_
_entity_poly.entity_id
_entity_poly.type
_entity_poly.pdbx_seq_one_letter_code
_entity_poly.pdbx_strand_id
1 'polypeptide(L)'
;MKDPVFEVVIDDGVTPLKASGTIQLRGGSGDAGAGLVDLTTEAVVADLGISVDLARSGTRQTESEFLDGVTSRMARTSYLASITVVTDDGRTGTAECPAVEYTETIIIKPGSN
;
A
#
# COMPACT_ATOMS: atom_id res chain seq x y z
N MET A 1 4.89 13.01 -0.21
CA MET A 1 4.53 11.59 -0.46
C MET A 1 3.32 11.31 0.42
N LYS A 2 2.23 10.75 -0.11
CA LYS A 2 1.12 10.31 0.76
C LYS A 2 1.48 8.92 1.26
N ASP A 3 1.52 8.74 2.57
CA ASP A 3 1.77 7.43 3.16
C ASP A 3 0.57 6.50 2.83
N PRO A 4 0.82 5.23 2.45
CA PRO A 4 -0.22 4.24 2.29
C PRO A 4 -1.09 4.10 3.55
N VAL A 5 -2.39 3.90 3.36
CA VAL A 5 -3.37 3.69 4.42
C VAL A 5 -3.86 2.26 4.33
N PHE A 6 -4.07 1.61 5.47
CA PHE A 6 -4.68 0.29 5.55
C PHE A 6 -5.95 0.32 6.40
N GLU A 7 -6.86 -0.60 6.06
CA GLU A 7 -8.02 -0.96 6.85
C GLU A 7 -8.12 -2.48 6.84
N VAL A 8 -8.21 -3.08 8.02
CA VAL A 8 -8.43 -4.52 8.19
C VAL A 8 -9.77 -4.71 8.90
N VAL A 9 -10.58 -5.59 8.33
CA VAL A 9 -11.85 -6.03 8.92
C VAL A 9 -11.76 -7.54 9.13
N ILE A 10 -12.02 -7.98 10.36
CA ILE A 10 -12.14 -9.38 10.72
C ILE A 10 -13.63 -9.64 10.97
N ASP A 11 -14.24 -10.45 10.11
CA ASP A 11 -15.62 -10.90 10.27
C ASP A 11 -15.63 -12.40 10.57
N ASP A 12 -15.90 -12.74 11.83
CA ASP A 12 -16.04 -14.11 12.32
C ASP A 12 -17.51 -14.57 12.42
N GLY A 13 -18.45 -13.74 11.93
CA GLY A 13 -19.88 -14.00 11.99
C GLY A 13 -20.54 -13.68 13.34
N VAL A 14 -19.79 -13.21 14.34
CA VAL A 14 -20.35 -12.81 15.64
C VAL A 14 -20.27 -11.30 15.82
N THR A 15 -19.07 -10.73 15.75
CA THR A 15 -18.86 -9.29 15.97
C THR A 15 -17.70 -8.81 15.11
N PRO A 16 -17.96 -7.94 14.12
CA PRO A 16 -16.91 -7.49 13.24
C PRO A 16 -15.92 -6.61 13.99
N LEU A 17 -14.64 -6.93 13.81
CA LEU A 17 -13.52 -6.18 14.38
C LEU A 17 -12.84 -5.36 13.30
N LYS A 18 -12.34 -4.18 13.65
CA LYS A 18 -11.71 -3.26 12.69
C LYS A 18 -10.44 -2.64 13.23
N ALA A 19 -9.42 -2.59 12.39
CA ALA A 19 -8.20 -1.82 12.63
C ALA A 19 -7.89 -0.97 11.40
N SER A 20 -7.36 0.24 11.60
CA SER A 20 -6.95 1.10 10.48
C SER A 20 -5.77 1.97 10.89
N GLY A 21 -4.97 2.35 9.90
CA GLY A 21 -3.79 3.17 10.15
C GLY A 21 -3.01 3.48 8.88
N THR A 22 -1.84 4.07 9.06
CA THR A 22 -0.88 4.34 7.99
C THR A 22 0.29 3.39 8.08
N ILE A 23 0.80 2.95 6.93
CA ILE A 23 1.98 2.08 6.85
C ILE A 23 3.06 2.76 6.02
N GLN A 24 4.28 2.80 6.54
CA GLN A 24 5.44 3.30 5.79
C GLN A 24 6.11 2.16 5.05
N LEU A 25 6.16 2.27 3.72
CA LEU A 25 6.89 1.32 2.89
C LEU A 25 8.31 1.81 2.63
N ARG A 26 9.30 0.94 2.86
CA ARG A 26 10.72 1.17 2.57
C ARG A 26 11.22 0.11 1.61
N GLY A 27 11.52 0.50 0.37
CA GLY A 27 12.00 -0.44 -0.64
C GLY A 27 10.97 -1.48 -1.08
N GLY A 28 9.68 -1.21 -0.88
CA GLY A 28 8.58 -2.12 -1.25
C GLY A 28 7.99 -2.89 -0.09
N SER A 29 8.61 -2.87 1.10
CA SER A 29 8.10 -3.61 2.26
C SER A 29 7.90 -2.69 3.45
N GLY A 30 7.00 -3.05 4.36
CA GLY A 30 6.78 -2.30 5.59
C GLY A 30 5.85 -3.02 6.54
N ASP A 31 5.86 -2.54 7.78
CA ASP A 31 5.06 -3.06 8.89
C ASP A 31 4.38 -1.91 9.62
N ALA A 32 3.18 -2.17 10.15
CA ALA A 32 2.47 -1.24 11.02
C ALA A 32 1.68 -2.00 12.09
N GLY A 33 1.34 -1.29 13.16
CA GLY A 33 0.46 -1.77 14.22
C GLY A 33 -0.74 -0.84 14.40
N ALA A 34 -1.88 -1.39 14.79
CA ALA A 34 -3.06 -0.63 15.17
C ALA A 34 -3.91 -1.42 16.19
N GLY A 35 -4.63 -0.71 17.04
CA GLY A 35 -5.61 -1.34 17.94
C GLY A 35 -6.77 -1.93 17.14
N LEU A 36 -7.15 -3.16 17.46
CA LEU A 36 -8.30 -3.85 16.90
C LEU A 36 -9.54 -3.49 17.73
N VAL A 37 -10.49 -2.79 17.11
CA VAL A 37 -11.69 -2.26 17.74
C VAL A 37 -12.88 -3.16 17.45
N ASP A 38 -13.62 -3.53 18.49
CA ASP A 38 -14.94 -4.13 18.36
C ASP A 38 -15.95 -3.06 17.93
N LEU A 39 -16.57 -3.25 16.76
CA LEU A 39 -17.49 -2.26 16.19
C LEU A 39 -18.84 -2.16 16.91
N THR A 40 -19.17 -3.10 17.79
CA THR A 40 -20.39 -3.06 18.62
C THR A 40 -20.14 -2.34 19.94
N THR A 41 -18.99 -2.59 20.57
CA THR A 41 -18.67 -2.03 21.89
C THR A 41 -17.78 -0.78 21.83
N GLU A 42 -17.21 -0.47 20.67
CA GLU A 42 -16.21 0.59 20.43
C GLU A 42 -14.94 0.45 21.29
N ALA A 43 -14.73 -0.72 21.90
CA ALA A 43 -13.57 -1.00 22.73
C ALA A 43 -12.43 -1.60 21.91
N VAL A 44 -11.19 -1.27 22.27
CA VAL A 44 -10.01 -1.99 21.78
C VAL A 44 -9.94 -3.35 22.48
N VAL A 45 -9.92 -4.43 21.71
CA VAL A 45 -9.97 -5.81 22.22
C VAL A 45 -8.67 -6.58 22.02
N ALA A 46 -7.82 -6.13 21.11
CA ALA A 46 -6.56 -6.75 20.73
C ALA A 46 -5.65 -5.74 20.00
N ASP A 47 -4.39 -6.09 19.81
CA ASP A 47 -3.47 -5.37 18.93
C ASP A 47 -3.31 -6.12 17.60
N LEU A 48 -3.34 -5.38 16.50
CA LEU A 48 -3.16 -5.90 15.14
C LEU A 48 -1.81 -5.45 14.58
N GLY A 49 -0.99 -6.41 14.15
CA GLY A 49 0.15 -6.21 13.28
C GLY A 49 -0.21 -6.47 11.82
N ILE A 50 0.22 -5.59 10.93
CA ILE A 50 0.11 -5.74 9.48
C ILE A 50 1.49 -5.61 8.83
N SER A 51 1.80 -6.53 7.93
CA SER A 51 3.01 -6.54 7.11
C SER A 51 2.61 -6.52 5.64
N VAL A 52 3.29 -5.69 4.86
CA VAL A 52 3.10 -5.61 3.41
C VAL A 52 4.45 -5.81 2.74
N ASP A 53 4.51 -6.71 1.77
CA ASP A 53 5.67 -6.93 0.91
C ASP A 53 5.30 -6.80 -0.56
N LEU A 54 6.03 -5.97 -1.32
CA LEU A 54 5.83 -5.77 -2.75
C LEU A 54 6.92 -6.48 -3.55
N ALA A 55 6.65 -7.71 -3.95
CA ALA A 55 7.52 -8.47 -4.83
C ALA A 55 7.33 -8.01 -6.28
N ARG A 56 8.39 -7.51 -6.93
CA ARG A 56 8.29 -7.06 -8.33
C ARG A 56 7.93 -8.23 -9.25
N SER A 57 6.82 -8.11 -9.96
CA SER A 57 6.27 -9.18 -10.83
C SER A 57 6.55 -8.99 -12.31
N GLY A 58 7.25 -7.92 -12.69
CA GLY A 58 7.63 -7.64 -14.08
C GLY A 58 8.74 -6.62 -14.25
N THR A 59 9.12 -6.34 -15.50
CA THR A 59 10.07 -5.28 -15.82
C THR A 59 9.41 -3.91 -15.73
N ARG A 60 10.21 -2.89 -15.36
CA ARG A 60 9.75 -1.50 -15.33
C ARG A 60 9.50 -1.04 -16.77
N GLN A 61 8.25 -0.68 -17.09
CA GLN A 61 7.88 -0.12 -18.38
C GLN A 61 8.06 1.41 -18.31
N THR A 62 8.57 2.01 -19.38
CA THR A 62 8.73 3.47 -19.48
C THR A 62 8.12 3.94 -20.79
N GLU A 63 7.24 4.92 -20.69
CA GLU A 63 6.66 5.64 -21.82
C GLU A 63 7.11 7.11 -21.74
N SER A 64 7.36 7.72 -22.88
CA SER A 64 7.75 9.13 -22.97
C SER A 64 6.98 9.81 -24.07
N GLU A 65 6.36 10.94 -23.72
CA GLU A 65 5.65 11.81 -24.65
C GLU A 65 6.32 13.18 -24.68
N PHE A 66 6.38 13.78 -25.87
CA PHE A 66 6.92 15.12 -26.07
C PHE A 66 5.88 16.00 -26.75
N LEU A 67 5.52 17.12 -26.11
CA LEU A 67 4.59 18.11 -26.64
C LEU A 67 5.07 19.51 -26.23
N ASP A 68 5.16 20.43 -27.18
CA ASP A 68 5.45 21.85 -26.95
C ASP A 68 6.66 22.16 -26.04
N GLY A 69 7.76 21.40 -26.18
CA GLY A 69 8.98 21.62 -25.40
C GLY A 69 8.98 20.95 -24.01
N VAL A 70 7.90 20.28 -23.64
CA VAL A 70 7.74 19.51 -22.41
C VAL A 70 7.86 18.02 -22.73
N THR A 71 8.70 17.30 -21.98
CA THR A 71 8.75 15.83 -21.99
C THR A 71 8.07 15.30 -20.75
N SER A 72 6.98 14.53 -20.92
CA SER A 72 6.46 13.69 -19.84
C SER A 72 7.05 12.29 -19.96
N ARG A 73 7.61 11.78 -18.86
CA ARG A 73 8.12 10.42 -18.76
C ARG A 73 7.32 9.70 -17.68
N MET A 74 6.56 8.69 -18.08
CA MET A 74 5.84 7.83 -17.16
C MET A 74 6.57 6.49 -17.05
N ALA A 75 6.79 6.02 -15.82
CA ALA A 75 7.28 4.69 -15.56
C ALA A 75 6.26 3.89 -14.76
N ARG A 76 6.03 2.65 -15.17
CA ARG A 76 5.11 1.71 -14.54
C ARG A 76 5.88 0.50 -14.03
N THR A 77 5.70 0.17 -12.75
CA THR A 77 6.27 -1.04 -12.15
C THR A 77 5.15 -1.89 -11.57
N SER A 78 5.07 -3.16 -11.98
CA SER A 78 4.10 -4.11 -11.45
C SER A 78 4.70 -4.92 -10.29
N TYR A 79 3.87 -5.17 -9.28
CA TYR A 79 4.20 -5.95 -8.10
C TYR A 79 3.11 -7.02 -7.85
N LEU A 80 3.50 -8.10 -7.18
CA LEU A 80 2.60 -8.96 -6.42
C LEU A 80 2.75 -8.52 -4.96
N ALA A 81 1.70 -7.93 -4.41
CA ALA A 81 1.65 -7.54 -3.02
C ALA A 81 1.25 -8.75 -2.18
N SER A 82 2.03 -9.05 -1.14
CA SER A 82 1.66 -9.98 -0.08
C SER A 82 1.34 -9.18 1.17
N ILE A 83 0.15 -9.38 1.72
CA ILE A 83 -0.36 -8.71 2.90
C ILE A 83 -0.56 -9.77 3.97
N THR A 84 0.14 -9.65 5.09
CA THR A 84 0.01 -10.53 6.24
C THR A 84 -0.53 -9.74 7.42
N VAL A 85 -1.49 -10.31 8.12
CA VAL A 85 -2.10 -9.76 9.33
C VAL A 85 -1.93 -10.77 10.45
N VAL A 86 -1.51 -10.30 11.62
CA VAL A 86 -1.41 -11.10 12.85
C VAL A 86 -1.97 -10.28 14.00
N THR A 87 -2.76 -10.89 14.86
CA THR A 87 -3.23 -10.27 16.11
C THR A 87 -2.52 -10.89 17.31
N ASP A 88 -2.40 -10.14 18.41
CA ASP A 88 -1.79 -10.61 19.65
C ASP A 88 -2.62 -11.73 20.34
N ASP A 89 -3.91 -11.81 20.04
CA ASP A 89 -4.79 -12.92 20.43
C ASP A 89 -4.72 -14.16 19.51
N GLY A 90 -3.82 -14.15 18.53
CA GLY A 90 -3.41 -15.32 17.75
C GLY A 90 -4.16 -15.54 16.43
N ARG A 91 -5.02 -14.61 15.98
CA ARG A 91 -5.59 -14.67 14.63
C ARG A 91 -4.52 -14.29 13.60
N THR A 92 -4.58 -14.92 12.44
CA THR A 92 -3.64 -14.65 11.34
C THR A 92 -4.35 -14.79 10.00
N GLY A 93 -3.91 -14.01 9.02
CA GLY A 93 -4.41 -14.07 7.65
C GLY A 93 -3.38 -13.55 6.67
N THR A 94 -3.38 -14.12 5.46
CA THR A 94 -2.53 -13.67 4.36
C THR A 94 -3.35 -13.54 3.10
N ALA A 95 -3.11 -12.47 2.34
CA ALA A 95 -3.71 -12.24 1.04
C ALA A 95 -2.65 -11.77 0.04
N GLU A 96 -2.80 -12.19 -1.22
CA GLU A 96 -1.95 -11.73 -2.31
C GLU A 96 -2.80 -10.99 -3.35
N CYS A 97 -2.31 -9.85 -3.83
CA CYS A 97 -3.00 -9.08 -4.86
C CYS A 97 -2.02 -8.39 -5.84
N PRO A 98 -2.39 -8.21 -7.12
CA PRO A 98 -1.60 -7.40 -8.03
C PRO A 98 -1.56 -5.93 -7.59
N ALA A 99 -0.39 -5.31 -7.66
CA ALA A 99 -0.19 -3.89 -7.35
C ALA A 99 0.64 -3.20 -8.45
N VAL A 100 0.47 -1.89 -8.61
CA VAL A 100 1.17 -1.10 -9.64
C VAL A 100 1.62 0.23 -9.05
N GLU A 101 2.88 0.58 -9.30
CA GLU A 101 3.45 1.90 -9.01
C GLU A 101 3.62 2.68 -10.31
N TYR A 102 3.17 3.93 -10.30
CA TYR A 102 3.37 4.89 -11.39
C TYR A 102 4.31 6.00 -10.92
N THR A 103 5.39 6.21 -11.66
CA THR A 103 6.30 7.35 -11.48
C THR A 103 6.17 8.27 -12.68
N GLU A 104 5.68 9.48 -12.49
CA GLU A 104 5.68 10.51 -13.53
C GLU A 104 6.84 11.48 -13.31
N THR A 105 7.52 11.87 -14.39
CA THR A 105 8.56 12.89 -14.38
C THR A 105 8.31 13.85 -15.53
N ILE A 106 8.04 15.11 -15.20
CA ILE A 106 7.88 16.19 -16.16
C ILE A 106 9.20 16.92 -16.30
N ILE A 107 9.71 16.99 -17.53
CA ILE A 107 10.97 17.68 -17.87
C ILE A 107 10.61 18.86 -18.77
N ILE A 108 10.90 20.07 -18.30
CA ILE A 108 10.70 21.31 -19.06
C ILE A 108 12.07 21.78 -19.54
N LYS A 109 12.27 21.86 -20.86
CA LYS A 109 13.48 22.50 -21.40
C LYS A 109 13.26 24.02 -21.39
N PRO A 110 14.16 24.83 -20.81
CA PRO A 110 14.09 26.27 -20.95
C PRO A 110 14.26 26.66 -22.43
N GLY A 111 13.44 27.59 -22.91
CA GLY A 111 13.54 28.11 -24.26
C GLY A 111 14.88 28.82 -24.48
N SER A 112 15.53 28.53 -25.60
CA SER A 112 16.69 29.28 -26.07
C SER A 112 16.25 30.71 -26.38
N ASN A 113 16.66 31.69 -25.57
CA ASN A 113 16.64 33.10 -25.96
C ASN A 113 17.69 33.38 -27.03
#